data_AF-A0A9D5GYG3-F1
#
_entry.id   AF-A0A9D5GYG3-F1
#
_cell.length_a   1.000
_cell.length_b   1.000
_cell.length_c   1.000
_cell.angle_alpha   90.00
_cell.angle_beta   90.00
_cell.angle_gamma   90.00
#
_symmetry.space_group_name_H-M   'P 1'
#
loop_
_entity.id
_entity.type
_entity.pdbx_description
1 polymer ?
#
loop_
_entity_poly.entity_id
_entity_poly.type
_entity_poly.pdbx_seq_one_letter_code
_entity_poly.pdbx_strand_id
1 'polypeptide(L)'
;MFLSEAIGYAETHVHLAGQEFYETLIDGYLHVQELQLMNLSLSGNLAPEIGSLAYMERLNFMWNKITGSIPKEIGNIKSLVLLLLNGNLLTGSLPDELGFLPNLDRIQIDQNHISGPLPTSFANLNKTKHFHMNNNSISRQIPPELWRLPKLAHFPLDNNNLSRYLPPELSKLPTIT
;
A
#
# COMPACT_ATOMS: atom_id res chain seq x y z
N MET A 1 -9.34 -13.52 14.33
CA MET A 1 -10.16 -12.33 14.04
C MET A 1 -10.17 -12.15 12.54
N PHE A 2 -11.36 -12.03 11.93
CA PHE A 2 -11.47 -11.82 10.49
C PHE A 2 -11.28 -10.34 10.16
N LEU A 3 -10.63 -10.05 9.04
CA LEU A 3 -10.34 -8.67 8.62
C LEU A 3 -11.62 -7.83 8.42
N SER A 4 -12.70 -8.46 7.96
CA SER A 4 -14.02 -7.82 7.86
C SER A 4 -14.59 -7.42 9.21
N GLU A 5 -14.30 -8.17 10.28
CA GLU A 5 -14.71 -7.81 11.63
C GLU A 5 -13.94 -6.58 12.10
N ALA A 6 -12.61 -6.53 11.87
CA ALA A 6 -11.78 -5.39 12.26
C ALA A 6 -12.21 -4.06 11.58
N ILE A 7 -12.60 -4.11 10.29
CA ILE A 7 -13.10 -2.93 9.56
C ILE A 7 -14.51 -2.55 10.05
N GLY A 8 -15.40 -3.52 10.24
CA GLY A 8 -16.75 -3.26 10.79
C GLY A 8 -16.72 -2.67 12.20
N TYR A 9 -15.75 -3.07 13.03
CA TYR A 9 -15.52 -2.49 14.36
C TYR A 9 -14.98 -1.05 14.31
N ALA A 10 -14.26 -0.66 13.26
CA ALA A 10 -13.76 0.71 13.08
C ALA A 10 -14.87 1.71 12.71
N GLU A 11 -15.96 1.27 12.07
CA GLU A 11 -17.05 2.14 11.62
C GLU A 11 -18.14 2.41 12.67
N THR A 12 -18.36 1.52 13.66
CA THR A 12 -19.56 1.58 14.50
C THR A 12 -19.34 1.30 16.00
N HIS A 13 -18.42 2.00 16.66
CA HIS A 13 -18.08 1.90 18.09
C HIS A 13 -17.16 0.73 18.44
N VAL A 14 -15.90 0.97 18.84
CA VAL A 14 -15.28 0.14 19.91
C VAL A 14 -14.13 0.85 20.65
N HIS A 15 -14.32 1.03 21.96
CA HIS A 15 -13.24 1.02 22.94
C HIS A 15 -12.66 -0.40 23.03
N LEU A 16 -11.75 -0.79 22.12
CA LEU A 16 -10.88 -1.95 22.34
C LEU A 16 -9.72 -1.47 23.21
N ALA A 17 -9.93 -1.48 24.52
CA ALA A 17 -8.90 -1.16 25.49
C ALA A 17 -7.71 -2.11 25.30
N GLY A 18 -6.65 -1.61 24.66
CA GLY A 18 -5.32 -2.24 24.66
C GLY A 18 -4.66 -2.49 23.30
N GLN A 19 -5.30 -2.28 22.14
CA GLN A 19 -4.64 -2.46 20.84
C GLN A 19 -5.05 -1.41 19.79
N GLU A 20 -4.10 -0.50 19.48
CA GLU A 20 -3.71 -0.01 18.14
C GLU A 20 -4.72 0.72 17.20
N PHE A 21 -5.56 1.62 17.72
CA PHE A 21 -6.29 2.61 16.90
C PHE A 21 -5.95 4.04 17.36
N TYR A 22 -5.62 4.92 16.41
CA TYR A 22 -5.47 6.35 16.68
C TYR A 22 -6.58 7.12 15.95
N GLU A 23 -7.39 7.84 16.72
CA GLU A 23 -8.52 8.63 16.22
C GLU A 23 -8.23 10.13 16.37
N THR A 24 -8.71 10.94 15.42
CA THR A 24 -8.67 12.40 15.51
C THR A 24 -10.06 12.98 15.27
N LEU A 25 -10.36 14.06 15.98
CA LEU A 25 -11.62 14.77 15.86
C LEU A 25 -11.56 15.73 14.67
N ILE A 26 -12.31 15.41 13.62
CA ILE A 26 -12.41 16.19 12.38
C ILE A 26 -13.90 16.40 12.12
N ASP A 27 -14.30 17.62 11.76
CA ASP A 27 -15.68 17.97 11.42
C ASP A 27 -16.72 17.69 12.52
N GLY A 28 -16.27 17.54 13.77
CA GLY A 28 -17.10 17.21 14.93
C GLY A 28 -17.25 15.71 15.22
N TYR A 29 -16.60 14.83 14.45
CA TYR A 29 -16.67 13.38 14.60
C TYR A 29 -15.27 12.76 14.78
N LEU A 30 -15.22 11.61 15.45
CA LEU A 30 -14.00 10.82 15.56
C LEU A 30 -13.76 10.06 14.26
N HIS A 31 -12.56 10.19 13.71
CA HIS A 31 -12.14 9.48 12.52
C HIS A 31 -10.88 8.68 12.78
N VAL A 32 -10.85 7.46 12.27
CA VAL A 32 -9.65 6.60 12.30
C VAL A 32 -8.58 7.22 11.41
N GLN A 33 -7.43 7.56 12.00
CA GLN A 33 -6.25 8.04 11.28
C GLN A 33 -5.22 6.94 11.07
N GLU A 34 -5.10 6.02 12.01
CA GLU A 34 -4.13 4.94 11.92
C GLU A 34 -4.76 3.61 12.32
N LEU A 35 -4.53 2.60 11.49
CA LEU A 35 -4.76 1.20 11.79
C LEU A 35 -3.39 0.52 11.90
N GLN A 36 -3.04 0.06 13.10
CA GLN A 36 -1.86 -0.76 13.31
C GLN A 36 -2.33 -2.14 13.77
N LEU A 37 -2.07 -3.16 12.96
CA LEU A 37 -2.58 -4.51 13.16
C LEU A 37 -1.51 -5.51 12.73
N MET A 38 -0.28 -5.31 13.19
CA MET A 38 0.89 -6.10 12.79
C MET A 38 0.99 -7.42 13.57
N ASN A 39 1.35 -8.51 12.88
CA ASN A 39 1.69 -9.79 13.52
C ASN A 39 0.60 -10.35 14.45
N LEU A 40 -0.66 -10.24 14.02
CA LEU A 40 -1.84 -10.71 14.76
C LEU A 40 -2.43 -12.00 14.17
N SER A 41 -1.73 -12.62 13.20
CA SER A 41 -2.22 -13.78 12.45
C SER A 41 -3.58 -13.53 11.78
N LEU A 42 -3.89 -12.28 11.41
CA LEU A 42 -5.13 -11.93 10.73
C LEU A 42 -5.19 -12.61 9.36
N SER A 43 -6.38 -13.06 8.98
CA SER A 43 -6.62 -13.76 7.71
C SER A 43 -7.89 -13.26 7.03
N GLY A 44 -8.05 -13.60 5.76
CA GLY A 44 -9.11 -13.09 4.90
C GLY A 44 -8.61 -11.98 3.98
N ASN A 45 -9.53 -11.28 3.32
CA ASN A 45 -9.19 -10.31 2.28
C ASN A 45 -9.38 -8.87 2.76
N LEU A 46 -8.61 -7.94 2.21
CA LEU A 46 -8.89 -6.50 2.35
C LEU A 46 -10.22 -6.20 1.68
N ALA A 47 -11.21 -5.80 2.48
CA ALA A 47 -12.54 -5.51 2.00
C ALA A 47 -12.57 -4.14 1.28
N PRO A 48 -13.35 -3.96 0.20
CA PRO A 48 -13.50 -2.69 -0.51
C PRO A 48 -13.88 -1.51 0.41
N GLU A 49 -14.60 -1.79 1.48
CA GLU A 49 -15.05 -0.84 2.50
C GLU A 49 -13.87 -0.12 3.18
N ILE A 50 -12.64 -0.64 3.12
CA ILE A 50 -11.45 0.10 3.59
C ILE A 50 -11.33 1.50 2.95
N GLY A 51 -11.85 1.66 1.72
CA GLY A 51 -11.89 2.94 1.02
C GLY A 51 -12.83 3.98 1.64
N SER A 52 -13.70 3.61 2.60
CA SER A 52 -14.58 4.53 3.33
C SER A 52 -13.83 5.37 4.37
N LEU A 53 -12.65 4.90 4.83
CA LEU A 53 -11.83 5.53 5.86
C LEU A 53 -11.09 6.76 5.32
N ALA A 54 -11.81 7.76 4.84
CA ALA A 54 -11.29 8.89 4.05
C ALA A 54 -10.20 9.72 4.75
N TYR A 55 -10.09 9.65 6.09
CA TYR A 55 -9.13 10.38 6.91
C TYR A 55 -7.95 9.51 7.41
N MET A 56 -7.88 8.24 7.00
CA MET A 56 -6.81 7.34 7.39
C MET A 56 -5.47 7.72 6.72
N GLU A 57 -4.47 8.00 7.54
CA GLU A 57 -3.11 8.33 7.12
C GLU A 57 -2.20 7.11 7.10
N ARG A 58 -2.44 6.11 7.95
CA ARG A 58 -1.56 4.95 8.07
C ARG A 58 -2.33 3.64 8.15
N LEU A 59 -2.02 2.75 7.22
CA LEU A 59 -2.55 1.39 7.19
C LEU A 59 -1.40 0.40 7.34
N ASN A 60 -1.33 -0.26 8.51
CA ASN A 60 -0.30 -1.24 8.82
C ASN A 60 -0.91 -2.60 9.14
N PHE A 61 -0.77 -3.53 8.20
CA PHE A 61 -1.20 -4.92 8.31
C PHE A 61 -0.02 -5.90 8.12
N MET A 62 1.21 -5.45 8.39
CA MET A 62 2.40 -6.26 8.18
C MET A 62 2.37 -7.59 8.92
N TRP A 63 2.99 -8.61 8.32
CA TRP A 63 3.21 -9.93 8.94
C TRP A 63 1.93 -10.62 9.41
N ASN A 64 0.91 -10.62 8.55
CA ASN A 64 -0.32 -11.38 8.77
C ASN A 64 -0.47 -12.48 7.70
N LYS A 65 -1.68 -13.02 7.58
CA LYS A 65 -2.07 -14.05 6.60
C LYS A 65 -3.16 -13.52 5.68
N ILE A 66 -3.13 -12.23 5.36
CA ILE A 66 -4.13 -11.59 4.50
C ILE A 66 -3.95 -12.10 3.07
N THR A 67 -5.06 -12.48 2.45
CA THR A 67 -5.14 -13.08 1.11
C THR A 67 -5.90 -12.18 0.14
N GLY A 68 -6.00 -12.60 -1.12
CA GLY A 68 -6.74 -11.87 -2.15
C GLY A 68 -5.99 -10.65 -2.67
N SER A 69 -6.67 -9.86 -3.49
CA SER A 69 -6.09 -8.66 -4.10
C SER A 69 -6.25 -7.43 -3.23
N ILE A 70 -5.39 -6.43 -3.44
CA ILE A 70 -5.60 -5.09 -2.91
C ILE A 70 -6.82 -4.48 -3.63
N PRO A 71 -7.89 -4.07 -2.90
CA PRO A 71 -9.07 -3.47 -3.52
C PRO A 71 -8.74 -2.11 -4.13
N LYS A 72 -9.35 -1.79 -5.27
CA LYS A 72 -9.14 -0.50 -5.95
C LYS A 72 -9.61 0.70 -5.11
N GLU A 73 -10.57 0.46 -4.22
CA GLU A 73 -11.15 1.44 -3.31
C GLU A 73 -10.12 2.01 -2.34
N ILE A 74 -8.94 1.37 -2.18
CA ILE A 74 -7.80 1.95 -1.46
C ILE A 74 -7.44 3.34 -2.02
N GLY A 75 -7.63 3.57 -3.32
CA GLY A 75 -7.37 4.85 -3.97
C GLY A 75 -8.30 5.98 -3.52
N ASN A 76 -9.37 5.69 -2.79
CA ASN A 76 -10.27 6.71 -2.24
C ASN A 76 -9.70 7.40 -0.99
N ILE A 77 -8.71 6.80 -0.34
CA ILE A 77 -8.14 7.26 0.94
C ILE A 77 -7.09 8.35 0.66
N LYS A 78 -7.53 9.54 0.26
CA LYS A 78 -6.62 10.62 -0.19
C LYS A 78 -5.66 11.13 0.88
N SER A 79 -5.96 10.88 2.15
CA SER A 79 -5.12 11.17 3.30
C SER A 79 -3.97 10.18 3.50
N LEU A 80 -3.99 9.01 2.84
CA LEU A 80 -3.04 7.93 3.10
C LEU A 80 -1.59 8.36 2.81
N VAL A 81 -0.74 8.19 3.82
CA VAL A 81 0.70 8.48 3.80
C VAL A 81 1.51 7.18 3.79
N LEU A 82 1.11 6.19 4.60
CA LEU A 82 1.81 4.91 4.73
C LEU A 82 0.88 3.74 4.44
N LEU A 83 1.26 2.90 3.47
CA LEU A 83 0.59 1.64 3.16
C LEU A 83 1.58 0.47 3.38
N LEU A 84 1.41 -0.27 4.49
CA LEU A 84 2.34 -1.31 4.94
C LEU A 84 1.61 -2.66 4.99
N LEU A 85 1.78 -3.46 3.93
CA LEU A 85 1.13 -4.76 3.72
C LEU A 85 2.14 -5.90 3.53
N ASN A 86 3.43 -5.66 3.75
CA ASN A 86 4.48 -6.65 3.54
C ASN A 86 4.36 -7.87 4.46
N GLY A 87 4.83 -9.02 3.97
CA GLY A 87 4.77 -10.29 4.71
C GLY A 87 3.33 -10.81 4.87
N ASN A 88 2.57 -10.81 3.78
CA ASN A 88 1.22 -11.37 3.72
C ASN A 88 1.11 -12.40 2.58
N LEU A 89 -0.10 -12.83 2.25
CA LEU A 89 -0.42 -13.76 1.16
C LEU A 89 -1.23 -13.08 0.05
N LEU A 90 -1.05 -11.77 -0.15
CA LEU A 90 -1.78 -11.00 -1.15
C LEU A 90 -1.44 -11.48 -2.57
N THR A 91 -2.44 -11.53 -3.44
CA THR A 91 -2.36 -12.02 -4.83
C THR A 91 -2.93 -10.99 -5.81
N GLY A 92 -2.93 -11.33 -7.10
CA GLY A 92 -3.49 -10.45 -8.15
C GLY A 92 -2.58 -9.28 -8.50
N SER A 93 -3.07 -8.39 -9.36
CA SER A 93 -2.34 -7.20 -9.81
C SER A 93 -2.57 -6.01 -8.90
N LEU A 94 -1.60 -5.09 -8.88
CA LEU A 94 -1.79 -3.78 -8.23
C LEU A 94 -2.87 -2.99 -8.98
N PRO A 95 -3.86 -2.42 -8.28
CA PRO A 95 -4.86 -1.55 -8.92
C PRO A 95 -4.22 -0.23 -9.36
N ASP A 96 -4.68 0.31 -10.49
CA ASP A 96 -4.21 1.62 -10.99
C ASP A 96 -4.54 2.75 -10.01
N GLU A 97 -5.57 2.59 -9.20
CA GLU A 97 -6.07 3.56 -8.23
C GLU A 97 -5.08 3.85 -7.09
N LEU A 98 -4.10 2.97 -6.84
CA LEU A 98 -2.98 3.27 -5.93
C LEU A 98 -2.19 4.50 -6.40
N GLY A 99 -2.13 4.77 -7.71
CA GLY A 99 -1.54 5.98 -8.27
C GLY A 99 -2.33 7.26 -7.98
N PHE A 100 -3.53 7.17 -7.39
CA PHE A 100 -4.39 8.32 -7.08
C PHE A 100 -4.27 8.79 -5.63
N LEU A 101 -3.22 8.38 -4.92
CA LEU A 101 -2.94 8.73 -3.53
C LEU A 101 -1.93 9.89 -3.47
N PRO A 102 -2.38 11.16 -3.38
CA PRO A 102 -1.51 12.33 -3.53
C PRO A 102 -0.53 12.53 -2.37
N ASN A 103 -0.79 11.89 -1.23
CA ASN A 103 -0.03 12.04 0.00
C ASN A 103 0.87 10.84 0.31
N LEU A 104 0.82 9.78 -0.50
CA LEU A 104 1.56 8.56 -0.24
C LEU A 104 3.06 8.85 -0.23
N ASP A 105 3.72 8.49 0.86
CA ASP A 105 5.17 8.60 1.04
C ASP A 105 5.84 7.24 0.89
N ARG A 106 5.18 6.18 1.38
CA ARG A 106 5.72 4.83 1.43
C ARG A 106 4.65 3.79 1.16
N ILE A 107 4.99 2.86 0.28
CA ILE A 107 4.25 1.63 0.06
C ILE A 107 5.21 0.45 0.21
N GLN A 108 4.86 -0.46 1.12
CA GLN A 108 5.58 -1.70 1.37
C GLN A 108 4.64 -2.87 1.18
N ILE A 109 4.89 -3.65 0.14
CA ILE A 109 4.10 -4.82 -0.24
C ILE A 109 5.02 -6.02 -0.52
N ASP A 110 6.30 -5.92 -0.16
CA ASP A 110 7.27 -6.99 -0.32
C ASP A 110 6.85 -8.27 0.42
N GLN A 111 7.36 -9.41 -0.03
CA GLN A 111 7.02 -10.72 0.55
C GLN A 111 5.52 -11.02 0.49
N ASN A 112 4.98 -10.98 -0.73
CA ASN A 112 3.60 -11.35 -1.08
C ASN A 112 3.63 -12.18 -2.37
N HIS A 113 2.45 -12.43 -2.96
CA HIS A 113 2.28 -13.12 -4.24
C HIS A 113 1.66 -12.18 -5.31
N ILE A 114 1.95 -10.88 -5.24
CA ILE A 114 1.46 -9.88 -6.20
C ILE A 114 2.04 -10.18 -7.58
N SER A 115 1.22 -10.09 -8.63
CA SER A 115 1.59 -10.41 -10.01
C SER A 115 1.17 -9.30 -10.99
N GLY A 116 1.43 -9.47 -12.28
CA GLY A 116 1.12 -8.46 -13.30
C GLY A 116 2.13 -7.29 -13.32
N PRO A 117 1.90 -6.27 -14.16
CA PRO A 117 2.78 -5.11 -14.27
C PRO A 117 2.62 -4.11 -13.12
N LEU A 118 3.61 -3.24 -12.96
CA LEU A 118 3.42 -2.01 -12.18
C LEU A 118 2.45 -1.06 -12.91
N PRO A 119 1.50 -0.44 -12.21
CA PRO A 119 0.60 0.56 -12.77
C PRO A 119 1.35 1.76 -13.35
N THR A 120 0.95 2.20 -14.54
CA THR A 120 1.48 3.45 -15.13
C THR A 120 1.09 4.68 -14.31
N SER A 121 -0.04 4.60 -13.61
CA SER A 121 -0.53 5.63 -12.69
C SER A 121 0.42 5.92 -11.53
N PHE A 122 1.38 5.06 -11.22
CA PHE A 122 2.40 5.34 -10.20
C PHE A 122 3.26 6.55 -10.55
N ALA A 123 3.30 6.96 -11.82
CA ALA A 123 3.87 8.23 -12.25
C ALA A 123 3.27 9.47 -11.55
N ASN A 124 2.06 9.36 -10.99
CA ASN A 124 1.39 10.46 -10.27
C ASN A 124 1.84 10.59 -8.81
N LEU A 125 2.61 9.62 -8.28
CA LEU A 125 2.99 9.54 -6.87
C LEU A 125 4.15 10.47 -6.51
N ASN A 126 3.94 11.78 -6.71
CA ASN A 126 4.96 12.83 -6.59
C ASN A 126 5.56 13.00 -5.19
N LYS A 127 4.94 12.41 -4.16
CA LYS A 127 5.45 12.42 -2.78
C LYS A 127 6.14 11.12 -2.36
N THR A 128 5.96 10.03 -3.10
CA THR A 128 6.46 8.71 -2.70
C THR A 128 7.98 8.68 -2.76
N LYS A 129 8.58 8.24 -1.66
CA LYS A 129 10.02 8.05 -1.50
C LYS A 129 10.43 6.59 -1.52
N HIS A 130 9.54 5.71 -1.08
CA HIS A 130 9.85 4.31 -0.80
C HIS A 130 8.82 3.38 -1.46
N PHE A 131 9.29 2.60 -2.43
CA PHE A 131 8.55 1.50 -3.04
C PHE A 131 9.26 0.19 -2.70
N HIS A 132 8.74 -0.57 -1.73
CA HIS A 132 9.30 -1.89 -1.40
C HIS A 132 8.38 -2.97 -1.94
N MET A 133 8.80 -3.64 -3.01
CA MET A 133 7.97 -4.63 -3.72
C MET A 133 8.75 -5.89 -4.09
N ASN A 134 9.96 -6.06 -3.56
CA ASN A 134 10.77 -7.25 -3.72
C ASN A 134 10.05 -8.51 -3.23
N ASN A 135 10.49 -9.69 -3.70
CA ASN A 135 9.88 -10.97 -3.32
C ASN A 135 8.37 -11.02 -3.64
N ASN A 136 8.04 -10.81 -4.92
CA ASN A 136 6.70 -10.94 -5.48
C ASN A 136 6.80 -11.62 -6.86
N SER A 137 5.71 -11.61 -7.63
CA SER A 137 5.65 -12.09 -9.02
C SER A 137 5.36 -10.94 -10.01
N ILE A 138 5.74 -9.70 -9.68
CA ILE A 138 5.58 -8.53 -10.55
C ILE A 138 6.34 -8.79 -11.84
N SER A 139 5.74 -8.46 -12.97
CA SER A 139 6.20 -8.86 -14.29
C SER A 139 6.20 -7.70 -15.28
N ARG A 140 6.67 -7.97 -16.50
CA ARG A 140 6.83 -6.96 -17.57
C ARG A 140 7.89 -5.91 -17.22
N GLN A 141 7.89 -4.82 -17.99
CA GLN A 141 8.82 -3.70 -17.83
C GLN A 141 8.32 -2.74 -16.76
N ILE A 142 9.25 -2.10 -16.07
CA ILE A 142 8.96 -0.96 -15.20
C ILE A 142 8.56 0.22 -16.10
N PRO A 143 7.39 0.86 -15.89
CA PRO A 143 6.98 1.99 -16.72
C PRO A 143 8.03 3.12 -16.63
N PRO A 144 8.51 3.65 -17.77
CA PRO A 144 9.60 4.64 -17.78
C PRO A 144 9.35 5.89 -16.93
N GLU A 145 8.09 6.24 -16.74
CA GLU A 145 7.64 7.39 -15.98
C GLU A 145 7.97 7.29 -14.48
N LEU A 146 8.06 6.07 -13.92
CA LEU A 146 8.36 5.87 -12.49
C LEU A 146 9.78 6.35 -12.14
N TRP A 147 10.70 6.26 -13.09
CA TRP A 147 12.07 6.77 -12.91
C TRP A 147 12.12 8.29 -12.80
N ARG A 148 11.07 8.99 -13.22
CA ARG A 148 10.99 10.46 -13.19
C ARG A 148 10.36 10.99 -11.91
N LEU A 149 9.99 10.11 -10.97
CA LEU A 149 9.37 10.51 -9.72
C LEU A 149 10.35 11.37 -8.89
N PRO A 150 9.97 12.61 -8.53
CA PRO A 150 10.92 13.61 -8.04
C PRO A 150 11.47 13.31 -6.65
N LYS A 151 10.83 12.42 -5.89
CA LYS A 151 11.19 12.07 -4.52
C LYS A 151 11.58 10.61 -4.32
N LEU A 152 11.56 9.81 -5.38
CA LEU A 152 11.86 8.39 -5.28
C LEU A 152 13.30 8.20 -4.82
N ALA A 153 13.46 7.56 -3.66
CA ALA A 153 14.76 7.35 -3.02
C ALA A 153 15.11 5.87 -2.89
N HIS A 154 14.11 5.01 -2.67
CA HIS A 154 14.30 3.58 -2.50
C HIS A 154 13.28 2.82 -3.35
N PHE A 155 13.77 1.93 -4.22
CA PHE A 155 12.91 1.12 -5.08
C PHE A 155 13.34 -0.37 -5.17
N PRO A 156 13.41 -1.11 -4.04
CA PRO A 156 13.70 -2.54 -4.10
C PRO A 156 12.63 -3.33 -4.87
N LEU A 157 13.06 -3.96 -5.97
CA LEU A 157 12.24 -4.78 -6.85
C LEU A 157 12.81 -6.19 -7.09
N ASP A 158 13.87 -6.56 -6.38
CA ASP A 158 14.54 -7.85 -6.53
C ASP A 158 13.59 -9.02 -6.31
N ASN A 159 13.91 -10.18 -6.88
CA ASN A 159 13.09 -11.38 -6.79
C ASN A 159 11.65 -11.14 -7.27
N ASN A 160 11.53 -10.61 -8.49
CA ASN A 160 10.31 -10.50 -9.29
C ASN A 160 10.54 -11.08 -10.69
N ASN A 161 9.49 -11.17 -11.52
CA ASN A 161 9.54 -11.67 -12.90
C ASN A 161 9.65 -10.52 -13.94
N LEU A 162 10.43 -9.48 -13.61
CA LEU A 162 10.61 -8.31 -14.46
C LEU A 162 11.41 -8.67 -15.72
N SER A 163 10.99 -8.14 -16.86
CA SER A 163 11.76 -8.34 -18.09
C SER A 163 13.07 -7.55 -18.05
N ARG A 164 14.12 -8.14 -18.63
CA ARG A 164 15.47 -7.56 -18.68
C ARG A 164 15.50 -6.39 -19.65
N TYR A 165 14.98 -5.24 -19.25
CA TYR A 165 15.21 -3.99 -19.97
C TYR A 165 15.40 -2.89 -18.95
N LEU A 166 16.64 -2.39 -18.88
CA LEU A 166 16.95 -1.16 -18.16
C LEU A 166 16.55 -0.01 -19.09
N PRO A 167 15.60 0.86 -18.69
CA PRO A 167 15.28 2.03 -19.50
C PRO A 167 16.52 2.91 -19.69
N PRO A 168 16.70 3.52 -20.87
CA PRO A 168 17.79 4.47 -21.13
C PRO A 168 17.91 5.59 -20.08
N GLU A 169 16.79 5.92 -19.45
CA GLU A 169 16.62 6.95 -18.43
C GLU A 169 17.36 6.65 -17.11
N LEU A 170 17.72 5.38 -16.83
CA LEU A 170 18.50 5.01 -15.64
C LEU A 170 19.88 5.70 -15.61
N SER A 171 20.43 6.02 -16.79
CA SER A 171 21.69 6.77 -16.92
C SER A 171 21.60 8.22 -16.41
N LYS A 172 20.38 8.74 -16.17
CA LYS A 172 20.11 10.13 -15.78
C LYS A 172 19.65 10.26 -14.33
N LEU A 173 19.57 9.17 -13.58
CA LEU A 173 19.08 9.21 -12.19
C LEU A 173 20.18 9.70 -11.25
N PRO A 174 19.86 10.57 -10.27
CA PRO A 174 20.74 10.77 -9.13
C PRO A 174 20.92 9.41 -8.45
N THR A 175 22.15 9.12 -8.01
CA THR A 175 22.54 7.83 -7.41
C THR A 175 21.48 7.32 -6.42
N ILE A 176 20.82 6.22 -6.77
CA ILE A 176 19.90 5.49 -5.90
C ILE A 176 20.78 4.58 -5.04
N THR A 177 20.72 4.75 -3.72
CA THR A 177 21.41 3.90 -2.73
C THR A 177 20.57 2.73 -2.29
#